data_AF-A0A7C6Y021-F1
#
_entry.id   AF-A0A7C6Y021-F1
#
_cell.length_a   1.000
_cell.length_b   1.000
_cell.length_c   1.000
_cell.angle_alpha   90.00
_cell.angle_beta   90.00
_cell.angle_gamma   90.00
#
_symmetry.space_group_name_H-M   'P 1'
#
loop_
_entity.id
_entity.type
_entity.pdbx_description
1 polymer ?
#
loop_
_entity_poly.entity_id
_entity_poly.type
_entity_poly.pdbx_seq_one_letter_code
_entity_poly.pdbx_strand_id
1 'polypeptide(L)'
;MIDRPRPRRTFSIDTLRIEVYADRTAPERAAARDIVEYTRHLLQEQERVRMAFTAAPSQSEMLAALADAPDLDWGRIETLHTDEYVGLPENAP
;
A
#
# COMPACT_ATOMS: atom_id res chain seq x y z
N MET A 1 10.25 -10.76 3.59
CA MET A 1 9.19 -10.22 4.46
C MET A 1 9.50 -8.75 4.74
N ILE A 2 8.61 -7.83 4.39
CA ILE A 2 8.82 -6.37 4.58
C ILE A 2 8.86 -6.10 6.08
N ASP A 3 9.97 -5.57 6.60
CA ASP A 3 10.01 -5.10 7.99
C ASP A 3 9.04 -3.92 8.17
N ARG A 4 8.25 -3.90 9.26
CA ARG A 4 7.36 -2.77 9.57
C ARG A 4 8.10 -1.81 10.50
N PRO A 5 8.57 -0.65 10.01
CA PRO A 5 9.31 0.28 10.84
C PRO A 5 8.43 0.80 12.00
N ARG A 6 9.08 1.14 13.12
CA ARG A 6 8.38 1.72 14.27
C ARG A 6 8.25 3.24 14.12
N PRO A 7 7.06 3.82 14.34
CA PRO A 7 6.90 5.26 14.36
C PRO A 7 7.61 5.86 15.58
N ARG A 8 8.11 7.09 15.43
CA ARG A 8 8.68 7.89 16.53
C ARG A 8 7.59 8.47 17.44
N ARG A 9 6.43 8.77 16.86
CA ARG A 9 5.26 9.26 17.60
C ARG A 9 4.01 8.67 16.99
N THR A 10 3.10 8.27 17.86
CA THR A 10 1.75 7.85 17.48
C THR A 10 0.76 8.63 18.33
N PHE A 11 -0.28 9.16 17.69
CA PHE A 11 -1.38 9.83 18.35
C PHE A 11 -2.63 9.72 17.49
N SER A 12 -3.78 10.14 18.02
CA SER A 12 -5.03 10.14 17.27
C SER A 12 -5.66 11.52 17.28
N ILE A 13 -6.33 11.86 16.19
CA ILE A 13 -7.28 12.96 16.12
C ILE A 13 -8.62 12.32 15.75
N ASP A 14 -9.62 12.43 16.63
CA ASP A 14 -10.87 11.68 16.53
C ASP A 14 -10.61 10.17 16.35
N THR A 15 -11.07 9.59 15.24
CA THR A 15 -10.84 8.17 14.87
C THR A 15 -9.61 7.95 13.99
N LEU A 16 -8.92 9.01 13.58
CA LEU A 16 -7.75 8.92 12.70
C LEU A 16 -6.49 8.65 13.52
N ARG A 17 -5.87 7.49 13.32
CA ARG A 17 -4.54 7.17 13.85
C ARG A 17 -3.47 7.84 13.00
N ILE A 18 -2.55 8.56 13.65
CA ILE A 18 -1.45 9.26 13.02
C ILE A 18 -0.13 8.65 13.49
N GLU A 19 0.72 8.27 12.55
CA GLU A 19 2.05 7.71 12.78
C GLU A 19 3.11 8.63 12.16
N VAL A 20 4.07 9.09 12.97
CA VAL A 20 5.15 9.99 12.54
C VAL A 20 6.46 9.21 12.53
N TYR A 21 7.14 9.21 11.39
CA TYR A 21 8.35 8.42 11.15
C TYR A 21 9.62 9.28 11.11
N ALA A 22 10.76 8.60 11.27
CA ALA A 22 12.09 9.20 11.33
C ALA A 22 12.62 9.65 9.96
N ASP A 23 12.28 8.87 8.93
CA ASP A 23 12.82 8.96 7.59
C ASP A 23 11.69 8.91 6.56
N ARG A 24 12.01 9.33 5.32
CA ARG A 24 11.04 9.50 4.24
C ARG A 24 10.37 8.19 3.84
N THR A 25 11.08 7.06 3.92
CA THR A 25 10.67 5.79 3.30
C THR A 25 10.08 4.80 4.30
N ALA A 26 10.30 5.01 5.60
CA ALA A 26 9.69 4.24 6.68
C ALA A 26 8.15 4.22 6.68
N PRO A 27 7.43 5.34 6.46
CA PRO A 27 5.96 5.28 6.40
C PRO A 27 5.48 4.44 5.20
N GLU A 28 6.17 4.49 4.06
CA GLU A 28 5.84 3.71 2.86
C GLU A 28 6.02 2.21 3.10
N ARG A 29 7.13 1.80 3.74
CA ARG A 29 7.34 0.40 4.15
C ARG A 29 6.33 -0.08 5.18
N ALA A 30 5.99 0.79 6.14
CA ALA A 30 4.98 0.46 7.14
C ALA A 30 3.61 0.24 6.48
N ALA A 31 3.19 1.15 5.60
CA ALA A 31 1.96 1.05 4.84
C ALA A 31 1.93 -0.21 3.96
N ALA A 32 3.01 -0.48 3.20
CA ALA A 32 3.11 -1.68 2.38
C ALA A 32 2.97 -2.96 3.23
N ARG A 33 3.63 -3.03 4.39
CA ARG A 33 3.50 -4.19 5.29
C ARG A 33 2.08 -4.33 5.83
N ASP A 34 1.42 -3.24 6.22
CA ASP A 34 0.04 -3.26 6.70
C ASP A 34 -0.95 -3.72 5.64
N ILE A 35 -0.78 -3.25 4.41
CA ILE A 35 -1.59 -3.67 3.25
C ILE A 35 -1.43 -5.17 3.01
N VAL A 36 -0.19 -5.70 3.03
CA VAL A 36 0.08 -7.13 2.82
C VAL A 36 -0.59 -7.98 3.89
N GLU A 37 -0.40 -7.65 5.17
CA GLU A 37 -0.99 -8.43 6.27
C GLU A 37 -2.52 -8.40 6.23
N TYR A 38 -3.11 -7.22 5.99
CA TYR A 38 -4.55 -7.10 5.90
C TYR A 38 -5.13 -7.83 4.68
N THR A 39 -4.45 -7.75 3.53
CA THR A 39 -4.85 -8.47 2.31
C THR A 39 -4.78 -9.98 2.51
N ARG A 40 -3.74 -10.48 3.18
CA ARG A 40 -3.63 -11.90 3.54
C ARG A 40 -4.78 -12.33 4.43
N HIS A 41 -5.09 -11.54 5.46
CA HIS A 41 -6.22 -11.81 6.35
C HIS A 41 -7.54 -11.89 5.57
N LEU A 42 -7.81 -10.91 4.70
CA LEU A 42 -9.00 -10.94 3.84
C LEU A 42 -9.02 -12.17 2.92
N LEU A 43 -7.89 -12.55 2.31
CA LEU A 43 -7.82 -13.74 1.45
C LEU A 43 -8.05 -15.07 2.20
N GLN A 44 -7.97 -15.09 3.54
CA GLN A 44 -8.42 -16.22 4.35
C GLN A 44 -9.95 -16.24 4.54
N GLU A 45 -10.60 -15.09 4.52
CA GLU A 45 -12.03 -14.94 4.80
C GLU A 45 -12.90 -14.90 3.54
N GLN A 46 -12.33 -14.51 2.40
CA GLN A 46 -13.05 -14.35 1.13
C GLN A 46 -12.22 -14.81 -0.07
N GLU A 47 -12.91 -15.29 -1.11
CA GLU A 47 -12.26 -15.80 -2.33
C GLU A 47 -11.50 -14.71 -3.09
N ARG A 48 -12.00 -13.47 -3.11
CA ARG A 48 -11.41 -12.35 -3.88
C ARG A 48 -11.31 -11.09 -3.04
N VAL A 49 -10.27 -10.31 -3.26
CA VAL A 49 -10.09 -8.97 -2.68
C VAL A 49 -10.09 -7.93 -3.80
N ARG A 50 -10.73 -6.79 -3.57
CA ARG A 50 -10.65 -5.62 -4.45
C ARG A 50 -9.82 -4.54 -3.80
N MET A 51 -8.86 -3.98 -4.55
CA MET A 51 -8.01 -2.90 -4.08
C MET A 51 -8.05 -1.74 -5.06
N ALA A 52 -8.25 -0.53 -4.54
CA ALA A 52 -8.24 0.70 -5.32
C ALA A 52 -6.92 1.45 -5.11
N PHE A 53 -6.27 1.83 -6.20
CA PHE A 53 -5.01 2.57 -6.22
C PHE A 53 -5.19 3.93 -6.88
N THR A 54 -4.43 4.92 -6.43
CA THR A 54 -4.40 6.28 -6.98
C THR A 54 -3.13 6.51 -7.80
N ALA A 55 -3.21 7.32 -8.86
CA ALA A 55 -2.07 7.72 -9.66
C ALA A 55 -1.29 8.87 -8.97
N ALA A 56 -0.36 8.53 -8.06
CA ALA A 56 0.49 9.52 -7.39
C ALA A 56 1.96 9.08 -7.31
N PRO A 57 2.93 9.85 -7.86
CA PRO A 57 4.36 9.53 -7.81
C PRO A 57 4.92 9.36 -6.39
N SER A 58 4.30 10.01 -5.40
CA SER A 58 4.68 9.86 -3.99
C SER A 58 4.39 8.48 -3.40
N GLN A 59 3.81 7.56 -4.17
CA GLN A 59 3.44 6.21 -3.72
C GLN A 59 4.30 5.12 -4.37
N SER A 60 5.25 5.47 -5.27
CA SER A 60 6.03 4.49 -6.04
C SER A 60 6.82 3.51 -5.16
N GLU A 61 7.40 3.99 -4.05
CA GLU A 61 8.16 3.12 -3.14
C GLU A 61 7.27 2.15 -2.36
N MET A 62 6.08 2.59 -1.93
CA MET A 62 5.09 1.73 -1.29
C MET A 62 4.58 0.66 -2.26
N LEU A 63 4.24 1.06 -3.50
CA LEU A 63 3.76 0.15 -4.54
C LEU A 63 4.82 -0.88 -4.93
N ALA A 64 6.09 -0.46 -5.06
CA ALA A 64 7.19 -1.38 -5.31
C ALA A 64 7.35 -2.40 -4.16
N ALA A 65 7.34 -1.93 -2.91
CA ALA A 65 7.42 -2.81 -1.76
C ALA A 65 6.24 -3.79 -1.68
N LEU A 66 5.03 -3.33 -2.03
CA LEU A 66 3.83 -4.17 -2.08
C LEU A 66 3.91 -5.21 -3.20
N ALA A 67 4.41 -4.85 -4.38
CA ALA A 67 4.57 -5.76 -5.52
C ALA A 67 5.60 -6.88 -5.22
N ASP A 68 6.66 -6.54 -4.48
CA ASP A 68 7.70 -7.47 -4.03
C ASP A 68 7.28 -8.31 -2.80
N ALA A 69 6.08 -8.10 -2.26
CA ALA A 69 5.63 -8.83 -1.10
C ALA A 69 5.45 -10.32 -1.43
N PRO A 70 6.12 -11.23 -0.69
CA PRO A 70 5.91 -12.66 -0.90
C PRO A 70 4.51 -13.05 -0.45
N ASP A 71 4.00 -14.17 -0.96
CA ASP A 71 2.80 -14.84 -0.46
C ASP A 71 1.50 -14.00 -0.53
N LEU A 72 1.38 -13.12 -1.54
CA LEU A 72 0.08 -12.62 -2.00
C LEU A 72 -0.32 -13.37 -3.26
N ASP A 73 -1.50 -13.98 -3.24
CA ASP A 73 -2.08 -14.59 -4.44
C ASP A 73 -2.74 -13.49 -5.29
N TRP A 74 -1.95 -12.87 -6.15
CA TRP A 74 -2.41 -11.83 -7.06
C TRP A 74 -3.54 -12.29 -8.00
N GLY A 75 -3.68 -13.61 -8.26
CA GLY A 75 -4.79 -14.14 -9.04
C GLY A 75 -6.16 -13.98 -8.36
N ARG A 76 -6.16 -13.71 -7.06
CA ARG A 76 -7.36 -13.47 -6.24
C ARG A 76 -7.56 -11.99 -5.90
N ILE A 77 -6.73 -11.10 -6.42
CA ILE A 77 -6.79 -9.65 -6.17
C ILE A 77 -7.21 -8.95 -7.46
N GLU A 78 -8.34 -8.25 -7.43
CA GLU A 78 -8.80 -7.37 -8.49
C GLU A 78 -8.38 -5.92 -8.16
N THR A 79 -7.61 -5.31 -9.06
CA THR A 79 -7.11 -3.95 -8.87
C THR A 79 -7.93 -2.94 -9.68
N LEU A 80 -8.20 -1.79 -9.06
CA LEU A 80 -8.93 -0.68 -9.65
C LEU A 80 -8.06 0.57 -9.55
N HIS A 81 -8.11 1.45 -10.54
CA HIS A 81 -7.51 2.78 -10.46
C HIS A 81 -8.62 3.80 -10.17
N THR A 82 -8.39 4.70 -9.23
CA THR A 82 -9.36 5.75 -8.86
C THR A 82 -9.29 6.97 -9.76
N ASP A 83 -8.15 7.18 -10.39
CA ASP A 83 -7.83 8.27 -11.30
C ASP A 83 -6.72 7.84 -12.27
N GLU A 84 -6.67 8.48 -13.44
CA GLU A 84 -5.62 8.27 -14.42
C GLU A 84 -5.45 9.53 -15.28
N TYR A 85 -4.22 9.78 -15.72
CA TYR A 85 -3.90 10.84 -16.67
C TYR A 85 -4.23 10.40 -18.11
N VAL A 86 -5.25 11.02 -18.70
CA VAL A 86 -5.68 10.70 -20.07
C VAL A 86 -4.79 11.37 -21.11
N GLY A 87 -4.35 10.61 -22.12
CA GLY A 87 -3.63 11.13 -23.28
C GLY A 87 -2.12 11.27 -23.11
N LEU A 88 -1.57 10.74 -22.01
CA LEU A 88 -0.12 10.65 -21.85
C LEU A 88 0.47 9.51 -22.70
N PRO A 89 1.70 9.67 -23.23
CA PRO A 89 2.45 8.55 -23.79
C PRO A 89 2.68 7.44 -22.75
N GLU A 90 2.81 6.18 -23.19
CA GLU A 90 3.07 5.02 -22.31
C GLU A 90 4.30 5.19 -21.40
N ASN A 91 5.28 5.96 -21.85
CA ASN A 91 6.54 6.22 -21.13
C ASN A 91 6.52 7.56 -20.37
N ALA A 92 5.35 8.16 -20.16
CA ALA A 92 5.23 9.33 -19.31
C ALA A 92 5.58 8.96 -17.84
N PRO A 93 6.21 9.88 -17.09
CA PRO A 93 6.60 9.65 -15.71
C PRO A 93 5.41 9.56 -14.75
#